data_AF-A0A6I5ZWI7-F1
#
_entry.id   AF-A0A6I5ZWI7-F1
#
_cell.length_a   1.000
_cell.length_b   1.000
_cell.length_c   1.000
_cell.angle_alpha   90.00
_cell.angle_beta   90.00
_cell.angle_gamma   90.00
#
_symmetry.space_group_name_H-M   'P 1'
#
loop_
_entity.id
_entity.type
_entity.pdbx_description
1 polymer ?
#
loop_
_entity_poly.entity_id
_entity_poly.type
_entity_poly.pdbx_seq_one_letter_code
_entity_poly.pdbx_strand_id
1 'polypeptide(L)'
;MPKPVVAIVGRPNVGKSTLFNRLTGARVAIVEDTPGVTRDRLYRDAEWRGRQFTLVDTGGIAARPDDPLVAQVRRQAEQALAEADVILFVVDTRTGLTADDEEVAELLRRSGRPVILVANKVEDFSDPSLTHEFYRLGLGDPLPVSAIHGLNVGDLLDRVVDLLPAAPVEEEGTALKVAVVGRPNVGKSSIVNRLLGEERLIVSDLPGTTRDAIDTYIRQGEREYILIDTAGMRRKSRIADPTEHYSVLRALKAVERADVVLVVLDGTEGVTEQDKKIAGYGHEQGKASIIIVNKWDLVPRDDKTMARYEEMIRQELSFMSYAPILFISALTGQRVARILPALDAVGAEASRRVATGTLNSIVREAVMLTPPPAVKGQAVKIFYATQVKVKPPTFIFFCNRPEDVHFSYQRYLENQLRQAFGFEGTPLRLLFRHSKGQ
;
A
#
# COMPACT_ATOMS: atom_id res chain seq x y z
N MET A 1 -6.15 4.76 6.88
CA MET A 1 -4.93 4.95 7.71
C MET A 1 -3.89 3.92 7.30
N PRO A 2 -2.57 4.13 7.57
CA PRO A 2 -1.58 3.07 7.36
C PRO A 2 -1.97 1.83 8.17
N LYS A 3 -1.64 0.64 7.65
CA LYS A 3 -1.90 -0.61 8.35
C LYS A 3 -1.13 -0.60 9.68
N PRO A 4 -1.72 -1.08 10.78
CA PRO A 4 -0.99 -1.24 12.03
C PRO A 4 0.26 -2.09 11.81
N VAL A 5 1.35 -1.75 12.49
CA VAL A 5 2.64 -2.43 12.35
C VAL A 5 2.87 -3.35 13.53
N VAL A 6 3.21 -4.60 13.25
CA VAL A 6 3.58 -5.62 14.23
C VAL A 6 5.04 -5.99 14.02
N ALA A 7 5.90 -5.75 15.01
CA ALA A 7 7.32 -6.08 14.92
C ALA A 7 7.66 -7.34 15.70
N ILE A 8 8.48 -8.22 15.11
CA ILE A 8 9.02 -9.41 15.78
C ILE A 8 10.44 -9.12 16.23
N VAL A 9 10.65 -9.15 17.54
CA VAL A 9 11.93 -8.86 18.21
C VAL A 9 12.36 -10.07 19.02
N GLY A 10 13.67 -10.25 19.19
CA GLY A 10 14.26 -11.33 19.99
C GLY A 10 15.69 -11.59 19.57
N ARG A 11 16.47 -12.28 20.41
CA ARG A 11 17.85 -12.65 20.07
C ARG A 11 17.91 -13.59 18.85
N PRO A 12 19.07 -13.78 18.19
CA PRO A 12 19.18 -14.72 17.08
C PRO A 12 18.79 -16.15 17.46
N ASN A 13 18.34 -16.93 16.48
CA ASN A 13 17.99 -18.36 16.59
C ASN A 13 16.80 -18.73 17.51
N VAL A 14 16.06 -17.76 18.05
CA VAL A 14 14.78 -18.00 18.78
C VAL A 14 13.61 -18.40 17.88
N GLY A 15 13.79 -18.34 16.55
CA GLY A 15 12.78 -18.73 15.56
C GLY A 15 11.92 -17.59 15.02
N LYS A 16 12.39 -16.33 15.08
CA LYS A 16 11.72 -15.14 14.53
C LYS A 16 11.30 -15.31 13.07
N SER A 17 12.22 -15.67 12.19
CA SER A 17 11.93 -15.79 10.75
C SER A 17 10.98 -16.95 10.43
N THR A 18 11.03 -18.04 11.23
CA THR A 18 10.05 -19.13 11.13
C THR A 18 8.65 -18.64 11.51
N LEU A 19 8.54 -17.88 12.59
CA LEU A 19 7.28 -17.28 13.03
C LEU A 19 6.78 -16.26 12.00
N PHE A 20 7.64 -15.38 11.51
CA PHE A 20 7.36 -14.40 10.46
C PHE A 20 6.75 -15.04 9.21
N ASN A 21 7.40 -16.07 8.67
CA ASN A 21 6.93 -16.78 7.48
C ASN A 21 5.59 -17.47 7.74
N ARG A 22 5.35 -17.97 8.95
CA ARG A 22 4.07 -18.60 9.29
C ARG A 22 2.94 -17.60 9.39
N LEU A 23 3.16 -16.49 10.09
CA LEU A 23 2.16 -15.43 10.28
C LEU A 23 1.77 -14.77 8.94
N THR A 24 2.71 -14.71 8.00
CA THR A 24 2.50 -14.14 6.65
C THR A 24 2.02 -15.17 5.62
N GLY A 25 2.24 -16.47 5.88
CA GLY A 25 1.87 -17.58 4.99
C GLY A 25 0.42 -18.09 5.15
N ALA A 26 -0.27 -17.72 6.24
CA ALA A 26 -1.60 -18.23 6.57
C ALA A 26 -2.69 -17.90 5.51
N ARG A 27 -2.48 -16.86 4.70
CA ARG A 27 -3.17 -16.62 3.41
C ARG A 27 -2.30 -15.78 2.49
N VAL A 28 -1.37 -16.41 1.78
CA VAL A 28 -0.89 -15.81 0.52
C VAL A 28 -2.04 -15.90 -0.47
N ALA A 29 -2.79 -14.80 -0.63
CA ALA A 29 -3.36 -14.52 -1.93
C ALA A 29 -2.16 -14.40 -2.86
N ILE A 30 -2.03 -15.34 -3.79
CA ILE A 30 -0.98 -15.41 -4.80
C ILE A 30 -0.89 -14.03 -5.47
N VAL A 31 0.14 -13.28 -5.14
CA VAL A 31 0.64 -12.16 -5.94
C VAL A 31 1.77 -12.78 -6.73
N GLU A 32 1.59 -12.86 -8.05
CA GLU A 32 2.59 -13.38 -8.97
C GLU A 32 3.92 -12.65 -8.78
N ASP A 33 5.00 -13.44 -8.72
CA ASP A 33 6.37 -12.95 -8.76
C ASP A 33 6.62 -12.30 -10.13
N THR A 34 6.75 -10.97 -10.15
CA THR A 34 7.37 -10.28 -11.27
C THR A 34 8.90 -10.38 -11.09
N PRO A 35 9.65 -10.98 -12.03
CA PRO A 35 11.11 -11.06 -11.94
C PRO A 35 11.72 -9.65 -12.04
N GLY A 36 12.34 -9.17 -10.96
CA GLY A 36 13.02 -7.86 -10.95
C GLY A 36 13.15 -7.16 -9.58
N VAL A 37 12.51 -7.66 -8.53
CA VAL A 37 12.63 -7.10 -7.17
C VAL A 37 13.86 -7.65 -6.46
N THR A 38 14.91 -6.83 -6.43
CA THR A 38 16.07 -7.08 -5.57
C THR A 38 15.63 -7.14 -4.11
N ARG A 39 16.01 -8.25 -3.46
CA ARG A 39 15.89 -8.52 -2.03
C ARG A 39 16.40 -7.34 -1.21
N ASP A 40 15.50 -6.62 -0.54
CA ASP A 40 15.83 -5.91 0.69
C ASP A 40 14.55 -5.61 1.51
N ARG A 41 14.53 -6.14 2.73
CA ARG A 41 13.69 -5.79 3.91
C ARG A 41 12.30 -6.47 4.00
N LEU A 42 12.16 -7.36 4.99
CA LEU A 42 11.03 -8.27 5.25
C LEU A 42 9.80 -7.55 5.87
N TYR A 43 9.19 -6.64 5.12
CA TYR A 43 7.83 -6.18 5.41
C TYR A 43 6.86 -7.10 4.68
N ARG A 44 5.89 -7.67 5.39
CA ARG A 44 4.83 -8.47 4.75
C ARG A 44 3.49 -8.18 5.39
N ASP A 45 2.46 -8.06 4.57
CA ASP A 45 1.10 -7.92 5.05
C ASP A 45 0.58 -9.26 5.58
N ALA A 46 -0.17 -9.20 6.67
CA ALA A 46 -0.90 -10.30 7.26
C ALA A 46 -2.36 -9.89 7.51
N GLU A 47 -3.26 -10.88 7.53
CA GLU A 47 -4.68 -10.68 7.80
C GLU A 47 -5.15 -11.76 8.78
N TRP A 48 -5.80 -11.35 9.87
CA TRP A 48 -6.45 -12.24 10.81
C TRP A 48 -7.81 -11.68 11.22
N ARG A 49 -8.88 -12.51 11.18
CA ARG A 49 -10.26 -12.10 11.49
C ARG A 49 -10.72 -10.82 10.77
N GLY A 50 -10.29 -10.63 9.52
CA GLY A 50 -10.60 -9.45 8.71
C GLY A 50 -9.79 -8.19 9.08
N ARG A 51 -8.90 -8.27 10.07
CA ARG A 51 -7.98 -7.20 10.46
C ARG A 51 -6.66 -7.34 9.71
N GLN A 52 -6.31 -6.35 8.91
CA GLN A 52 -5.04 -6.30 8.18
C GLN A 52 -4.00 -5.51 8.98
N PHE A 53 -2.76 -6.01 8.98
CA PHE A 53 -1.61 -5.38 9.62
C PHE A 53 -0.33 -5.75 8.86
N THR A 54 0.72 -4.97 9.03
CA THR A 54 2.03 -5.22 8.41
C THR A 54 2.96 -5.82 9.46
N LEU A 55 3.55 -6.97 9.14
CA LEU A 55 4.52 -7.67 9.97
C LEU A 55 5.95 -7.31 9.55
N VAL A 56 6.82 -7.09 10.54
CA VAL A 56 8.22 -6.71 10.34
C VAL A 56 9.13 -7.66 11.11
N ASP A 57 10.08 -8.31 10.43
CA ASP A 57 11.17 -9.07 11.08
C ASP A 57 12.36 -8.15 11.33
N THR A 58 12.60 -7.75 12.58
CA THR A 58 13.73 -6.88 12.93
C THR A 58 15.07 -7.62 12.81
N GLY A 59 15.06 -8.96 12.75
CA GLY A 59 16.26 -9.77 12.58
C GLY A 59 16.95 -9.60 11.21
N GLY A 60 16.21 -9.17 10.19
CA GLY A 60 16.73 -8.97 8.83
C GLY A 60 17.31 -7.58 8.57
N ILE A 61 17.29 -6.66 9.54
CA ILE A 61 17.73 -5.28 9.36
C ILE A 61 19.20 -5.18 9.82
N ALA A 62 20.10 -5.10 8.83
CA ALA A 62 21.51 -4.71 8.92
C ALA A 62 22.14 -4.75 10.33
N ALA A 63 22.35 -5.96 10.85
CA ALA A 63 23.39 -6.17 11.85
C ALA A 63 24.72 -5.75 11.21
N ARG A 64 25.39 -4.72 11.73
CA ARG A 64 26.78 -4.49 11.34
C ARG A 64 27.59 -5.68 11.86
N PRO A 65 28.36 -6.38 11.00
CA PRO A 65 29.07 -7.60 11.38
C PRO A 65 29.97 -7.41 12.61
N ASP A 66 30.47 -6.19 12.82
CA ASP A 66 31.46 -5.85 13.85
C ASP A 66 30.85 -5.47 15.20
N ASP A 67 29.52 -5.34 15.30
CA ASP A 67 28.88 -4.99 16.57
C ASP A 67 28.69 -6.23 17.46
N PRO A 68 28.97 -6.13 18.77
CA PRO A 68 28.61 -7.17 19.73
C PRO A 68 27.13 -7.54 19.60
N LEU A 69 26.82 -8.84 19.74
CA LEU A 69 25.47 -9.41 19.61
C LEU A 69 24.42 -8.58 20.38
N VAL A 70 24.76 -8.16 21.59
CA VAL A 70 23.96 -7.33 22.48
C VAL A 70 23.55 -6.00 21.82
N ALA A 71 24.51 -5.28 21.22
CA ALA A 71 24.25 -4.01 20.55
C ALA A 71 23.35 -4.17 19.32
N GLN A 72 23.43 -5.32 18.63
CA GLN A 72 22.56 -5.63 17.50
C GLN A 72 21.12 -5.86 17.96
N VAL A 73 20.90 -6.68 18.99
CA VAL A 73 19.57 -6.99 19.51
C VAL A 73 18.91 -5.74 20.11
N ARG A 74 19.68 -4.91 20.81
CA ARG A 74 19.19 -3.64 21.36
C ARG A 74 18.69 -2.68 20.28
N ARG A 75 19.43 -2.50 19.18
CA ARG A 75 18.99 -1.64 18.07
C ARG A 75 17.75 -2.16 17.37
N GLN A 76 17.62 -3.49 17.24
CA GLN A 76 16.41 -4.10 16.70
C GLN A 76 15.19 -3.77 17.56
N ALA A 77 15.35 -3.84 18.88
CA ALA A 77 14.31 -3.46 19.82
C ALA A 77 14.00 -1.95 19.76
N GLU A 78 15.01 -1.07 19.73
CA GLU A 78 14.82 0.39 19.60
C GLU A 78 14.08 0.76 18.29
N GLN A 79 14.38 0.07 17.19
CA GLN A 79 13.69 0.29 15.92
C GLN A 79 12.24 -0.20 15.97
N ALA A 80 11.99 -1.38 16.55
CA ALA A 80 10.63 -1.87 16.78
C ALA A 80 9.81 -0.88 17.63
N LEU A 81 10.41 -0.30 18.67
CA LEU A 81 9.76 0.69 19.52
C LEU A 81 9.36 1.98 18.78
N ALA A 82 10.14 2.38 17.78
CA ALA A 82 9.85 3.56 16.99
C ALA A 82 8.64 3.37 16.06
N GLU A 83 8.51 2.18 15.47
CA GLU A 83 7.63 1.93 14.32
C GLU A 83 6.41 1.05 14.63
N ALA A 84 6.49 0.15 15.61
CA ALA A 84 5.49 -0.90 15.82
C ALA A 84 4.36 -0.46 16.77
N ASP A 85 3.12 -0.72 16.37
CA ASP A 85 1.95 -0.58 17.24
C ASP A 85 1.86 -1.72 18.27
N VAL A 86 2.30 -2.92 17.89
CA VAL A 86 2.39 -4.10 18.77
C VAL A 86 3.73 -4.81 18.55
N ILE A 87 4.35 -5.31 19.63
CA ILE A 87 5.64 -5.98 19.57
C ILE A 87 5.49 -7.44 20.01
N LEU A 88 5.97 -8.36 19.17
CA LEU A 88 6.12 -9.77 19.50
C LEU A 88 7.55 -10.00 19.97
N PHE A 89 7.75 -10.15 21.28
CA PHE A 89 9.06 -10.47 21.84
C PHE A 89 9.21 -11.98 21.97
N VAL A 90 10.04 -12.57 21.10
CA VAL A 90 10.18 -14.01 20.95
C VAL A 90 11.38 -14.52 21.76
N VAL A 91 11.12 -15.46 22.66
CA VAL A 91 12.11 -16.19 23.45
C VAL A 91 12.07 -17.68 23.10
N ASP A 92 13.12 -18.42 23.45
CA ASP A 92 13.27 -19.84 23.12
C ASP A 92 13.23 -20.70 24.39
N THR A 93 12.19 -21.54 24.53
CA THR A 93 11.99 -22.39 25.71
C THR A 93 13.04 -23.49 25.87
N ARG A 94 13.77 -23.86 24.81
CA ARG A 94 14.82 -24.89 24.89
C ARG A 94 16.12 -24.36 25.47
N THR A 95 16.43 -23.12 25.15
CA THR A 95 17.65 -22.45 25.63
C THR A 95 17.42 -21.80 26.98
N GLY A 96 16.17 -21.46 27.29
CA GLY A 96 15.78 -20.73 28.50
C GLY A 96 16.12 -19.25 28.45
N LEU A 97 15.95 -18.59 29.60
CA LEU A 97 16.16 -17.16 29.78
C LEU A 97 17.65 -16.80 29.75
N THR A 98 18.01 -15.76 28.99
CA THR A 98 19.39 -15.25 28.91
C THR A 98 19.47 -13.76 29.28
N ALA A 99 20.69 -13.28 29.55
CA ALA A 99 20.94 -11.86 29.82
C ALA A 99 20.52 -10.94 28.66
N ASP A 100 20.66 -11.40 27.41
CA ASP A 100 20.20 -10.65 26.23
C ASP A 100 18.68 -10.47 26.24
N ASP A 101 17.94 -11.51 26.68
CA ASP A 101 16.49 -11.45 26.79
C ASP A 101 16.05 -10.49 27.92
N GLU A 102 16.79 -10.44 29.02
CA GLU A 102 16.56 -9.51 30.13
C GLU A 102 16.79 -8.04 29.74
N GLU A 103 17.87 -7.72 29.03
CA GLU A 103 18.17 -6.35 28.58
C GLU A 103 17.09 -5.84 27.61
N VAL A 104 16.69 -6.67 26.64
CA VAL A 104 15.63 -6.32 25.69
C VAL A 104 14.30 -6.12 26.42
N ALA A 105 13.96 -6.99 27.36
CA ALA A 105 12.73 -6.84 28.15
C ALA A 105 12.73 -5.55 28.98
N GLU A 106 13.88 -5.12 29.50
CA GLU A 106 14.00 -3.84 30.21
C GLU A 106 13.77 -2.63 29.28
N LEU A 107 14.24 -2.70 28.04
CA LEU A 107 13.97 -1.67 27.02
C LEU A 107 12.49 -1.64 26.65
N LEU A 108 11.89 -2.81 26.39
CA LEU A 108 10.49 -2.95 26.00
C LEU A 108 9.53 -2.49 27.12
N ARG A 109 9.81 -2.83 28.39
CA ARG A 109 9.01 -2.37 29.54
C ARG A 109 8.95 -0.85 29.66
N ARG A 110 10.09 -0.16 29.43
CA ARG A 110 10.18 1.30 29.52
C ARG A 110 9.42 2.03 28.41
N SER A 111 9.13 1.36 27.31
CA SER A 111 8.52 1.97 26.13
C SER A 111 7.02 2.26 26.26
N GLY A 112 6.32 1.56 27.14
CA GLY A 112 4.85 1.62 27.26
C GLY A 112 4.09 1.09 26.04
N ARG A 113 4.76 0.50 25.05
CA ARG A 113 4.11 -0.14 23.89
C ARG A 113 3.48 -1.48 24.29
N PRO A 114 2.39 -1.92 23.65
CA PRO A 114 1.87 -3.27 23.80
C PRO A 114 2.90 -4.31 23.36
N VAL A 115 3.27 -5.21 24.29
CA VAL A 115 4.22 -6.30 24.04
C VAL A 115 3.52 -7.62 24.32
N ILE A 116 3.66 -8.58 23.41
CA ILE A 116 3.28 -9.98 23.61
C ILE A 116 4.58 -10.77 23.75
N LEU A 117 4.77 -11.39 24.92
CA LEU A 117 5.88 -12.30 25.16
C LEU A 117 5.55 -13.67 24.54
N VAL A 118 6.35 -14.11 23.58
CA VAL A 118 6.13 -15.32 22.79
C VAL A 118 7.20 -16.36 23.13
N ALA A 119 6.80 -17.38 23.89
CA ALA A 119 7.67 -18.49 24.26
C ALA A 119 7.65 -19.56 23.15
N ASN A 120 8.62 -19.50 22.24
CA ASN A 120 8.65 -20.33 21.05
C ASN A 120 9.37 -21.67 21.28
N LYS A 121 9.12 -22.63 20.39
CA LYS A 121 9.63 -24.03 20.40
C LYS A 121 8.98 -24.93 21.46
N VAL A 122 7.75 -24.61 21.86
CA VAL A 122 6.92 -25.48 22.72
C VAL A 122 6.19 -26.51 21.87
N GLU A 123 6.50 -27.79 22.08
CA GLU A 123 5.86 -28.92 21.38
C GLU A 123 4.85 -29.65 22.26
N ASP A 124 5.06 -29.61 23.58
CA ASP A 124 4.13 -30.15 24.58
C ASP A 124 3.52 -29.00 25.39
N PHE A 125 2.23 -28.76 25.20
CA PHE A 125 1.47 -27.71 25.89
C PHE A 125 0.93 -28.17 27.24
N SER A 126 1.08 -29.45 27.59
CA SER A 126 0.61 -30.00 28.86
C SER A 126 1.56 -29.73 30.03
N ASP A 127 2.80 -29.30 29.74
CA ASP A 127 3.81 -28.93 30.72
C ASP A 127 3.90 -27.39 30.90
N PRO A 128 3.32 -26.82 31.98
CA PRO A 128 3.34 -25.38 32.23
C PRO A 128 4.74 -24.88 32.62
N SER A 129 5.65 -25.77 33.05
CA SER A 129 6.96 -25.38 33.55
C SER A 129 7.86 -24.77 32.46
N LEU A 130 7.59 -25.10 31.19
CA LEU A 130 8.32 -24.61 30.00
C LEU A 130 8.26 -23.08 29.82
N THR A 131 7.33 -22.40 30.47
CA THR A 131 7.21 -20.93 30.39
C THR A 131 7.48 -20.21 31.71
N HIS A 132 7.61 -20.94 32.83
CA HIS A 132 7.68 -20.37 34.18
C HIS A 132 8.82 -19.37 34.37
N GLU A 133 9.99 -19.62 33.78
CA GLU A 133 11.15 -18.73 33.93
C GLU A 133 10.94 -17.35 33.26
N PHE A 134 10.17 -17.29 32.18
CA PHE A 134 9.99 -16.07 31.40
C PHE A 134 9.06 -15.05 32.05
N TYR A 135 8.30 -15.44 33.09
CA TYR A 135 7.58 -14.48 33.93
C TYR A 135 8.53 -13.45 34.60
N ARG A 136 9.79 -13.81 34.81
CA ARG A 136 10.83 -12.91 35.36
C ARG A 136 11.06 -11.68 34.48
N LEU A 137 10.73 -11.76 33.19
CA LEU A 137 10.84 -10.64 32.25
C LEU A 137 9.82 -9.53 32.52
N GLY A 138 8.76 -9.78 33.30
CA GLY A 138 7.77 -8.77 33.69
C GLY A 138 7.02 -8.15 32.51
N LEU A 139 6.78 -8.94 31.47
CA LEU A 139 6.07 -8.54 30.24
C LEU A 139 4.67 -9.18 30.13
N GLY A 140 4.12 -9.67 31.24
CA GLY A 140 2.86 -10.42 31.30
C GLY A 140 3.04 -11.92 31.07
N ASP A 141 1.93 -12.59 30.76
CA ASP A 141 1.90 -14.05 30.60
C ASP A 141 2.61 -14.47 29.30
N PRO A 142 3.66 -15.32 29.36
CA PRO A 142 4.32 -15.83 28.17
C PRO A 142 3.37 -16.73 27.39
N LEU A 143 3.14 -16.42 26.11
CA LEU A 143 2.31 -17.22 25.24
C LEU A 143 3.14 -18.34 24.59
N PRO A 144 2.93 -19.62 24.94
CA PRO A 144 3.67 -20.73 24.34
C PRO A 144 3.26 -20.91 22.88
N VAL A 145 4.22 -21.09 21.99
CA VAL A 145 3.95 -21.36 20.56
C VAL A 145 4.96 -22.35 19.98
N SER A 146 4.54 -23.04 18.92
CA SER A 146 5.46 -23.74 18.02
C SER A 146 5.44 -23.08 16.65
N ALA A 147 6.40 -22.22 16.35
CA ALA A 147 6.49 -21.61 15.02
C ALA A 147 6.78 -22.64 13.91
N ILE A 148 7.44 -23.77 14.22
CA ILE A 148 7.78 -24.79 13.23
C ILE A 148 6.65 -25.79 12.97
N HIS A 149 5.80 -26.06 13.97
CA HIS A 149 4.65 -26.96 13.81
C HIS A 149 3.32 -26.22 13.64
N GLY A 150 3.27 -24.92 13.97
CA GLY A 150 2.07 -24.08 13.86
C GLY A 150 1.12 -24.15 15.03
N LEU A 151 1.58 -24.69 16.14
CA LEU A 151 0.77 -24.85 17.33
C LEU A 151 0.63 -23.51 18.05
N ASN A 152 -0.60 -23.21 18.48
CA ASN A 152 -0.99 -22.02 19.22
C ASN A 152 -0.76 -20.66 18.51
N VAL A 153 -0.59 -20.68 17.18
CA VAL A 153 -0.39 -19.47 16.38
C VAL A 153 -1.69 -18.68 16.19
N GLY A 154 -2.85 -19.35 16.23
CA GLY A 154 -4.16 -18.69 16.19
C GLY A 154 -4.37 -17.79 17.41
N ASP A 155 -4.15 -18.31 18.62
CA ASP A 155 -4.26 -17.56 19.87
C ASP A 155 -3.28 -16.39 19.93
N LEU A 156 -2.08 -16.56 19.36
CA LEU A 156 -1.13 -15.45 19.17
C LEU A 156 -1.72 -14.35 18.29
N LEU A 157 -2.30 -14.71 17.15
CA LEU A 157 -2.91 -13.77 16.22
C LEU A 157 -4.16 -13.10 16.79
N ASP A 158 -4.95 -13.79 17.60
CA ASP A 158 -6.07 -13.21 18.33
C ASP A 158 -5.57 -12.14 19.31
N ARG A 159 -4.55 -12.46 20.12
CA ARG A 159 -3.93 -11.50 21.04
C ARG A 159 -3.32 -10.30 20.32
N VAL A 160 -2.72 -10.50 19.14
CA VAL A 160 -2.21 -9.42 18.29
C VAL A 160 -3.35 -8.50 17.89
N VAL A 161 -4.42 -9.04 17.29
CA VAL A 161 -5.54 -8.24 16.79
C VAL A 161 -6.24 -7.46 17.90
N ASP A 162 -6.38 -8.05 19.08
CA ASP A 162 -6.99 -7.40 20.25
C ASP A 162 -6.16 -6.20 20.77
N LEU A 163 -4.84 -6.22 20.59
CA LEU A 163 -3.93 -5.15 21.00
C LEU A 163 -3.65 -4.12 19.90
N LEU A 164 -4.02 -4.40 18.65
CA LEU A 164 -3.88 -3.43 17.58
C LEU A 164 -4.72 -2.19 17.91
N PRO A 165 -4.24 -0.97 17.59
CA PRO A 165 -5.06 0.23 17.73
C PRO A 165 -6.39 0.01 17.02
N ALA A 166 -7.48 0.47 17.63
CA ALA A 166 -8.82 0.32 17.06
C ALA A 166 -8.81 0.76 15.60
N ALA A 167 -9.58 0.06 14.75
CA ALA A 167 -9.88 0.62 13.44
C ALA A 167 -10.46 2.00 13.70
N PRO A 168 -9.93 3.08 13.11
CA PRO A 168 -10.76 4.26 12.96
C PRO A 168 -12.05 3.73 12.33
N VAL A 169 -13.18 4.04 12.95
CA VAL A 169 -14.42 4.07 12.18
C VAL A 169 -14.08 5.01 11.03
N GLU A 170 -14.00 4.50 9.80
CA GLU A 170 -14.02 5.38 8.65
C GLU A 170 -15.36 6.09 8.77
N GLU A 171 -15.39 7.27 9.38
CA GLU A 171 -16.36 8.26 8.98
C GLU A 171 -16.13 8.37 7.47
N GLU A 172 -17.13 7.94 6.69
CA GLU A 172 -17.24 8.23 5.27
C GLU A 172 -17.34 9.75 5.13
N GLY A 173 -16.21 10.43 5.34
CA GLY A 173 -16.05 11.80 4.91
C GLY A 173 -16.25 11.81 3.42
N THR A 174 -17.11 12.69 2.94
CA THR A 174 -17.35 12.93 1.51
C THR A 174 -16.10 13.46 0.79
N ALA A 175 -15.09 13.87 1.56
CA ALA A 175 -13.87 14.45 1.03
C ALA A 175 -12.96 13.45 0.32
N LEU A 176 -12.65 13.74 -0.94
CA LEU A 176 -11.73 12.96 -1.75
C LEU A 176 -10.28 13.20 -1.28
N LYS A 177 -9.57 12.14 -0.90
CA LYS A 177 -8.17 12.25 -0.43
C LYS A 177 -7.21 12.23 -1.61
N VAL A 178 -6.36 13.24 -1.73
CA VAL A 178 -5.50 13.46 -2.90
C VAL A 178 -4.04 13.58 -2.48
N ALA A 179 -3.17 12.74 -3.05
CA ALA A 179 -1.72 12.88 -2.91
C ALA A 179 -1.11 13.52 -4.16
N VAL A 180 -0.18 14.45 -3.97
CA VAL A 180 0.61 15.06 -5.07
C VAL A 180 2.02 14.52 -5.03
N VAL A 181 2.38 13.69 -6.01
CA VAL A 181 3.67 13.00 -6.07
C VAL A 181 4.42 13.35 -7.35
N GLY A 182 5.73 13.07 -7.35
CA GLY A 182 6.64 13.40 -8.45
C GLY A 182 8.02 13.75 -7.93
N ARG A 183 8.99 13.82 -8.82
CA ARG A 183 10.39 14.12 -8.47
C ARG A 183 10.58 15.49 -7.81
N PRO A 184 11.72 15.75 -7.14
CA PRO A 184 12.06 17.11 -6.72
C PRO A 184 11.92 18.12 -7.88
N ASN A 185 11.54 19.37 -7.56
CA ASN A 185 11.51 20.50 -8.50
C ASN A 185 10.55 20.44 -9.71
N VAL A 186 9.73 19.39 -9.86
CA VAL A 186 8.67 19.32 -10.89
C VAL A 186 7.51 20.31 -10.66
N GLY A 187 7.48 20.99 -9.50
CA GLY A 187 6.52 22.06 -9.18
C GLY A 187 5.30 21.63 -8.36
N LYS A 188 5.36 20.50 -7.62
CA LYS A 188 4.30 20.04 -6.72
C LYS A 188 3.79 21.13 -5.76
N SER A 189 4.70 21.77 -5.02
CA SER A 189 4.33 22.85 -4.08
C SER A 189 3.69 24.04 -4.80
N SER A 190 4.14 24.37 -6.01
CA SER A 190 3.56 25.44 -6.82
C SER A 190 2.13 25.11 -7.26
N ILE A 191 1.86 23.85 -7.63
CA ILE A 191 0.50 23.38 -7.97
C ILE A 191 -0.40 23.50 -6.74
N VAL A 192 0.03 22.98 -5.59
CA VAL A 192 -0.74 23.02 -4.34
C VAL A 192 -1.03 24.46 -3.92
N ASN A 193 -0.04 25.34 -3.92
CA ASN A 193 -0.23 26.74 -3.57
C ASN A 193 -1.16 27.47 -4.54
N ARG A 194 -1.10 27.13 -5.84
CA ARG A 194 -2.00 27.72 -6.83
C ARG A 194 -3.43 27.26 -6.62
N LEU A 195 -3.65 25.96 -6.39
CA LEU A 195 -4.98 25.44 -6.04
C LEU A 195 -5.53 26.21 -4.83
N LEU A 196 -4.76 26.28 -3.74
CA LEU A 196 -5.16 26.98 -2.52
C LEU A 196 -5.41 28.48 -2.68
N GLY A 197 -4.82 29.11 -3.69
CA GLY A 197 -4.98 30.53 -4.00
C GLY A 197 -6.12 30.84 -4.98
N GLU A 198 -6.87 29.84 -5.45
CA GLU A 198 -8.05 30.12 -6.28
C GLU A 198 -9.18 30.74 -5.44
N GLU A 199 -9.73 31.86 -5.90
CA GLU A 199 -10.77 32.65 -5.20
C GLU A 199 -12.00 31.84 -4.78
N ARG A 200 -12.25 30.71 -5.44
CA ARG A 200 -13.42 29.85 -5.22
C ARG A 200 -13.17 28.73 -4.20
N LEU A 201 -11.94 28.54 -3.73
CA LEU A 201 -11.60 27.50 -2.77
C LEU A 201 -11.58 28.04 -1.36
N ILE A 202 -12.34 27.37 -0.48
CA ILE A 202 -12.30 27.62 0.95
C ILE A 202 -11.31 26.64 1.57
N VAL A 203 -10.32 27.18 2.28
CA VAL A 203 -9.32 26.40 3.02
C VAL A 203 -9.69 26.46 4.50
N SER A 204 -9.69 25.31 5.18
CA SER A 204 -9.98 25.24 6.61
C SER A 204 -9.00 24.31 7.31
N ASP A 205 -8.65 24.67 8.55
CA ASP A 205 -7.97 23.80 9.50
C ASP A 205 -9.06 23.13 10.36
N LEU A 206 -9.82 22.17 9.80
CA LEU A 206 -10.93 21.54 10.53
C LEU A 206 -10.41 20.80 11.79
N PRO A 207 -11.02 20.99 12.98
CA PRO A 207 -10.63 20.28 14.20
C PRO A 207 -11.21 18.86 14.24
N GLY A 208 -10.36 17.84 14.43
CA GLY A 208 -10.79 16.44 14.57
C GLY A 208 -9.72 15.39 14.25
N THR A 209 -8.63 15.77 13.58
CA THR A 209 -7.51 14.88 13.25
C THR A 209 -6.36 15.04 14.25
N THR A 210 -6.54 14.57 15.48
CA THR A 210 -5.55 14.70 16.57
C THR A 210 -4.26 13.89 16.41
N ARG A 211 -3.83 13.54 15.19
CA ARG A 211 -2.48 12.99 14.93
C ARG A 211 -1.75 13.51 13.68
N ASP A 212 -2.42 14.08 12.68
CA ASP A 212 -1.79 14.46 11.41
C ASP A 212 -1.98 15.95 11.09
N ALA A 213 -1.21 16.82 11.76
CA ALA A 213 -1.19 18.28 11.57
C ALA A 213 -0.57 18.75 10.21
N ILE A 214 -0.65 17.94 9.16
CA ILE A 214 0.14 18.06 7.91
C ILE A 214 -0.75 18.11 6.66
N ASP A 215 -2.01 17.68 6.73
CA ASP A 215 -2.92 17.65 5.58
C ASP A 215 -3.68 18.98 5.42
N THR A 216 -4.13 19.31 4.20
CA THR A 216 -4.92 20.52 3.93
C THR A 216 -6.29 20.17 3.39
N TYR A 217 -7.32 20.68 4.06
CA TYR A 217 -8.69 20.55 3.61
C TYR A 217 -9.07 21.72 2.69
N ILE A 218 -9.63 21.39 1.53
CA ILE A 218 -10.13 22.36 0.55
C ILE A 218 -11.58 22.03 0.15
N ARG A 219 -12.39 23.07 -0.05
CA ARG A 219 -13.78 22.93 -0.49
C ARG A 219 -14.06 23.79 -1.72
N GLN A 220 -14.66 23.20 -2.75
CA GLN A 220 -15.16 23.87 -3.95
C GLN A 220 -16.65 23.60 -4.11
N GLY A 221 -17.50 24.57 -3.76
CA GLY A 221 -18.95 24.35 -3.71
C GLY A 221 -19.31 23.26 -2.68
N GLU A 222 -19.92 22.17 -3.16
CA GLU A 222 -20.28 20.99 -2.35
C GLU A 222 -19.20 19.90 -2.35
N ARG A 223 -18.15 20.05 -3.17
CA ARG A 223 -17.05 19.08 -3.25
C ARG A 223 -16.00 19.39 -2.22
N GLU A 224 -15.55 18.36 -1.52
CA GLU A 224 -14.56 18.43 -0.47
C GLU A 224 -13.34 17.60 -0.86
N TYR A 225 -12.14 18.10 -0.55
CA TYR A 225 -10.90 17.36 -0.81
C TYR A 225 -9.95 17.51 0.36
N ILE A 226 -9.17 16.46 0.61
CA ILE A 226 -8.07 16.47 1.57
C ILE A 226 -6.78 16.27 0.80
N LEU A 227 -5.97 17.32 0.70
CA LEU A 227 -4.62 17.24 0.16
C LEU A 227 -3.70 16.65 1.22
N ILE A 228 -3.12 15.47 0.94
CA ILE A 228 -2.29 14.73 1.90
C ILE A 228 -0.86 15.27 1.89
N ASP A 229 -0.26 15.38 3.08
CA ASP A 229 1.15 15.72 3.31
C ASP A 229 1.57 17.07 2.67
N THR A 230 0.73 18.10 2.83
CA THR A 230 1.01 19.44 2.29
C THR A 230 2.03 20.22 3.12
N ALA A 231 2.16 19.97 4.42
CA ALA A 231 3.14 20.69 5.24
C ALA A 231 4.60 20.33 4.88
N GLY A 232 4.88 19.12 4.40
CA GLY A 232 6.17 18.76 3.81
C GLY A 232 6.47 19.53 2.51
N MET A 233 5.43 19.80 1.70
CA MET A 233 5.53 20.62 0.49
C MET A 233 5.70 22.11 0.79
N ARG A 234 5.11 22.62 1.89
CA ARG A 234 5.24 24.01 2.35
C ARG A 234 6.58 24.28 3.05
N ARG A 235 7.17 23.32 3.79
CA ARG A 235 8.48 23.49 4.44
C ARG A 235 9.66 23.48 3.45
N LYS A 236 9.55 22.76 2.32
CA LYS A 236 10.58 22.74 1.27
C LYS A 236 10.83 24.09 0.58
N SER A 237 9.94 25.08 0.72
CA SER A 237 10.22 26.43 0.21
C SER A 237 11.18 27.24 1.10
N ARG A 238 11.55 26.73 2.29
CA ARG A 238 12.44 27.44 3.22
C ARG A 238 13.66 26.64 3.69
N ILE A 239 13.68 25.30 3.61
CA ILE A 239 14.79 24.48 4.10
C ILE A 239 15.04 23.31 3.14
N ALA A 240 16.30 23.11 2.72
CA ALA A 240 16.76 21.92 2.03
C ALA A 240 16.78 20.73 3.01
N ASP A 241 15.84 19.79 2.87
CA ASP A 241 15.80 18.57 3.68
C ASP A 241 17.04 17.71 3.33
N PRO A 242 17.88 17.25 4.27
CA PRO A 242 19.25 16.81 3.95
C PRO A 242 19.39 15.50 3.17
N THR A 243 18.30 14.78 2.85
CA THR A 243 18.38 13.47 2.16
C THR A 243 17.16 13.18 1.28
N GLU A 244 17.41 12.77 0.03
CA GLU A 244 16.37 12.33 -0.92
C GLU A 244 15.53 11.16 -0.40
N HIS A 245 16.11 10.31 0.46
CA HIS A 245 15.48 9.13 1.03
C HIS A 245 14.19 9.42 1.81
N TYR A 246 14.19 10.49 2.63
CA TYR A 246 13.00 10.90 3.40
C TYR A 246 11.89 11.45 2.50
N SER A 247 12.24 12.04 1.35
CA SER A 247 11.25 12.54 0.40
C SER A 247 10.50 11.42 -0.30
N VAL A 248 11.16 10.29 -0.56
CA VAL A 248 10.54 9.10 -1.16
C VAL A 248 9.61 8.42 -0.17
N LEU A 249 10.06 8.13 1.06
CA LEU A 249 9.22 7.49 2.09
C LEU A 249 7.95 8.29 2.41
N ARG A 250 8.03 9.63 2.43
CA ARG A 250 6.85 10.49 2.56
C ARG A 250 5.88 10.35 1.39
N ALA A 251 6.39 10.34 0.15
CA ALA A 251 5.55 10.13 -1.03
C ALA A 251 4.85 8.76 -1.00
N LEU A 252 5.51 7.70 -0.53
CA LEU A 252 4.89 6.37 -0.37
C LEU A 252 3.73 6.42 0.63
N LYS A 253 3.94 6.98 1.83
CA LYS A 253 2.88 7.15 2.85
C LYS A 253 1.72 8.02 2.36
N ALA A 254 2.00 9.06 1.60
CA ALA A 254 0.96 9.92 1.02
C ALA A 254 0.09 9.13 0.02
N VAL A 255 0.70 8.33 -0.86
CA VAL A 255 -0.01 7.47 -1.82
C VAL A 255 -0.89 6.46 -1.11
N GLU A 256 -0.41 5.80 -0.05
CA GLU A 256 -1.20 4.82 0.71
C GLU A 256 -2.50 5.41 1.26
N ARG A 257 -2.46 6.66 1.74
CA ARG A 257 -3.61 7.36 2.35
C ARG A 257 -4.56 7.97 1.31
N ALA A 258 -4.14 8.13 0.06
CA ALA A 258 -4.91 8.81 -0.98
C ALA A 258 -5.95 7.91 -1.67
N ASP A 259 -7.04 8.52 -2.14
CA ASP A 259 -7.97 7.94 -3.10
C ASP A 259 -7.45 8.13 -4.54
N VAL A 260 -6.97 9.35 -4.84
CA VAL A 260 -6.44 9.73 -6.16
C VAL A 260 -5.02 10.30 -6.02
N VAL A 261 -4.13 9.89 -6.91
CA VAL A 261 -2.74 10.34 -6.96
C VAL A 261 -2.52 11.24 -8.17
N LEU A 262 -2.07 12.48 -7.94
CA LEU A 262 -1.59 13.38 -8.98
C LEU A 262 -0.09 13.09 -9.22
N VAL A 263 0.23 12.44 -10.33
CA VAL A 263 1.61 12.16 -10.75
C VAL A 263 2.11 13.36 -11.54
N VAL A 264 2.95 14.20 -10.92
CA VAL A 264 3.46 15.43 -11.52
C VAL A 264 4.78 15.18 -12.24
N LEU A 265 4.78 15.46 -13.53
CA LEU A 265 5.91 15.42 -14.44
C LEU A 265 6.37 16.85 -14.78
N ASP A 266 7.65 16.98 -15.11
CA ASP A 266 8.19 18.21 -15.67
C ASP A 266 8.10 18.18 -17.21
N GLY A 267 7.29 19.07 -17.78
CA GLY A 267 7.11 19.18 -19.22
C GLY A 267 8.39 19.52 -19.99
N THR A 268 9.41 20.09 -19.35
CA THR A 268 10.68 20.40 -20.04
C THR A 268 11.66 19.23 -20.06
N GLU A 269 11.48 18.22 -19.21
CA GLU A 269 12.39 17.07 -19.09
C GLU A 269 11.78 15.75 -19.60
N GLY A 270 10.48 15.73 -19.90
CA GLY A 270 9.78 14.49 -20.28
C GLY A 270 9.63 13.52 -19.11
N VAL A 271 9.49 12.23 -19.42
CA VAL A 271 9.36 11.16 -18.40
C VAL A 271 10.74 10.61 -18.06
N THR A 272 11.13 10.67 -16.80
CA THR A 272 12.40 10.08 -16.32
C THR A 272 12.18 8.76 -15.58
N GLU A 273 13.27 8.03 -15.31
CA GLU A 273 13.21 6.77 -14.55
C GLU A 273 12.65 6.93 -13.13
N GLN A 274 12.93 8.06 -12.46
CA GLN A 274 12.39 8.30 -11.13
C GLN A 274 10.90 8.66 -11.20
N ASP A 275 10.41 9.27 -12.29
CA ASP A 275 8.97 9.46 -12.51
C ASP A 275 8.26 8.11 -12.67
N LYS A 276 8.83 7.19 -13.47
CA LYS A 276 8.30 5.84 -13.65
C LYS A 276 8.20 5.09 -12.33
N LYS A 277 9.22 5.16 -11.47
CA LYS A 277 9.20 4.52 -10.14
C LYS A 277 8.07 5.05 -9.24
N ILE A 278 7.90 6.38 -9.19
CA ILE A 278 6.85 7.00 -8.36
C ILE A 278 5.46 6.66 -8.91
N ALA A 279 5.29 6.74 -10.23
CA ALA A 279 4.04 6.40 -10.92
C ALA A 279 3.69 4.91 -10.74
N GLY A 280 4.68 4.02 -10.91
CA GLY A 280 4.57 2.58 -10.74
C GLY A 280 4.08 2.20 -9.36
N TYR A 281 4.63 2.82 -8.31
CA TYR A 281 4.16 2.59 -6.95
C TYR A 281 2.67 2.96 -6.76
N GLY A 282 2.23 4.11 -7.30
CA GLY A 282 0.81 4.48 -7.26
C GLY A 282 -0.10 3.47 -7.97
N HIS A 283 0.35 2.97 -9.13
CA HIS A 283 -0.33 1.94 -9.89
C HIS A 283 -0.43 0.60 -9.13
N GLU A 284 0.69 0.12 -8.57
CA GLU A 284 0.76 -1.13 -7.80
C GLU A 284 -0.16 -1.10 -6.57
N GLN A 285 -0.23 0.04 -5.89
CA GLN A 285 -1.16 0.29 -4.79
C GLN A 285 -2.63 0.35 -5.23
N GLY A 286 -2.91 0.28 -6.54
CA GLY A 286 -4.25 0.30 -7.10
C GLY A 286 -4.92 1.66 -6.99
N LYS A 287 -4.13 2.74 -6.92
CA LYS A 287 -4.66 4.09 -6.77
C LYS A 287 -5.19 4.61 -8.09
N ALA A 288 -6.30 5.32 -8.02
CA ALA A 288 -6.73 6.13 -9.13
C ALA A 288 -5.70 7.24 -9.35
N SER A 289 -5.48 7.66 -10.59
CA SER A 289 -4.34 8.51 -10.92
C SER A 289 -4.64 9.46 -12.07
N ILE A 290 -4.03 10.64 -11.99
CA ILE A 290 -4.03 11.66 -13.03
C ILE A 290 -2.57 12.05 -13.26
N ILE A 291 -2.15 12.05 -14.52
CA ILE A 291 -0.81 12.50 -14.91
C ILE A 291 -0.89 14.01 -15.17
N ILE A 292 -0.05 14.77 -14.48
CA ILE A 292 0.03 16.22 -14.59
C ILE A 292 1.36 16.58 -15.23
N VAL A 293 1.33 17.13 -16.45
CA VAL A 293 2.52 17.68 -17.12
C VAL A 293 2.59 19.17 -16.77
N ASN A 294 3.44 19.51 -15.80
CA ASN A 294 3.62 20.88 -15.33
C ASN A 294 4.70 21.64 -16.13
N LYS A 295 4.84 22.94 -15.87
CA LYS A 295 5.77 23.85 -16.58
C LYS A 295 5.51 23.91 -18.09
N TRP A 296 4.27 23.65 -18.50
CA TRP A 296 3.92 23.61 -19.91
C TRP A 296 4.10 24.95 -20.62
N ASP A 297 4.16 26.05 -19.87
CA ASP A 297 4.50 27.40 -20.35
C ASP A 297 5.93 27.52 -20.90
N LEU A 298 6.84 26.67 -20.45
CA LEU A 298 8.24 26.66 -20.89
C LEU A 298 8.49 25.77 -22.10
N VAL A 299 7.53 24.90 -22.44
CA VAL A 299 7.66 23.97 -23.58
C VAL A 299 7.37 24.73 -24.88
N PRO A 300 8.31 24.80 -25.84
CA PRO A 300 8.07 25.39 -27.15
C PRO A 300 6.95 24.62 -27.87
N ARG A 301 5.96 25.34 -28.40
CA ARG A 301 4.72 24.73 -28.91
C ARG A 301 4.60 24.87 -30.43
N ASP A 302 4.32 23.75 -31.08
CA ASP A 302 3.67 23.65 -32.39
C ASP A 302 2.31 22.94 -32.25
N ASP A 303 1.53 22.87 -33.34
CA ASP A 303 0.19 22.24 -33.35
C ASP A 303 0.20 20.75 -32.95
N LYS A 304 1.35 20.08 -33.05
CA LYS A 304 1.50 18.63 -32.80
C LYS A 304 2.19 18.32 -31.47
N THR A 305 2.73 19.32 -30.77
CA THR A 305 3.58 19.14 -29.60
C THR A 305 2.83 18.41 -28.49
N MET A 306 1.58 18.79 -28.23
CA MET A 306 0.76 18.16 -27.19
C MET A 306 0.50 16.67 -27.48
N ALA A 307 0.15 16.34 -28.73
CA ALA A 307 -0.08 14.97 -29.15
C ALA A 307 1.19 14.11 -29.08
N ARG A 308 2.34 14.65 -29.50
CA ARG A 308 3.64 13.96 -29.39
C ARG A 308 4.01 13.68 -27.93
N TYR A 309 3.79 14.64 -27.03
CA TYR A 309 4.03 14.45 -25.61
C TYR A 309 3.09 13.41 -25.00
N GLU A 310 1.82 13.45 -25.36
CA GLU A 310 0.86 12.45 -24.90
C GLU A 310 1.27 11.04 -25.35
N GLU A 311 1.62 10.87 -26.62
CA GLU A 311 2.09 9.58 -27.15
C GLU A 311 3.36 9.09 -26.44
N MET A 312 4.35 9.96 -26.26
CA MET A 312 5.57 9.64 -25.49
C MET A 312 5.23 9.21 -24.06
N ILE A 313 4.37 9.95 -23.36
CA ILE A 313 3.97 9.60 -21.98
C ILE A 313 3.25 8.25 -21.95
N ARG A 314 2.37 7.96 -22.93
CA ARG A 314 1.65 6.69 -23.03
C ARG A 314 2.60 5.51 -23.30
N GLN A 315 3.69 5.74 -24.03
CA GLN A 315 4.74 4.73 -24.24
C GLN A 315 5.54 4.49 -22.96
N GLU A 316 6.04 5.56 -22.34
CA GLU A 316 6.89 5.49 -21.14
C GLU A 316 6.15 5.02 -19.88
N LEU A 317 4.86 5.35 -19.76
CA LEU A 317 3.97 4.97 -18.66
C LEU A 317 2.83 4.05 -19.14
N SER A 318 3.17 3.05 -19.96
CA SER A 318 2.19 2.12 -20.55
C SER A 318 1.31 1.38 -19.53
N PHE A 319 1.84 1.13 -18.32
CA PHE A 319 1.11 0.55 -17.18
C PHE A 319 0.02 1.48 -16.60
N MET A 320 0.05 2.78 -16.93
CA MET A 320 -0.98 3.76 -16.56
C MET A 320 -1.72 4.34 -17.78
N SER A 321 -1.90 3.53 -18.82
CA SER A 321 -2.68 3.92 -20.01
C SER A 321 -4.11 4.39 -19.69
N TYR A 322 -4.66 4.01 -18.54
CA TYR A 322 -5.97 4.48 -18.06
C TYR A 322 -5.98 5.90 -17.50
N ALA A 323 -4.82 6.46 -17.10
CA ALA A 323 -4.78 7.73 -16.39
C ALA A 323 -4.96 8.92 -17.36
N PRO A 324 -5.83 9.89 -17.09
CA PRO A 324 -5.91 11.11 -17.90
C PRO A 324 -4.64 11.95 -17.76
N ILE A 325 -4.27 12.64 -18.83
CA ILE A 325 -3.08 13.51 -18.89
C ILE A 325 -3.53 14.97 -18.98
N LEU A 326 -3.09 15.81 -18.04
CA LEU A 326 -3.37 17.25 -18.03
C LEU A 326 -2.08 18.06 -18.17
N PHE A 327 -2.04 18.92 -19.19
CA PHE A 327 -0.97 19.89 -19.39
C PHE A 327 -1.31 21.21 -18.70
N ILE A 328 -0.49 21.63 -17.74
CA ILE A 328 -0.72 22.81 -16.91
C ILE A 328 0.55 23.66 -16.74
N SER A 329 0.37 24.88 -16.24
CA SER A 329 1.46 25.69 -15.70
C SER A 329 1.07 26.19 -14.32
N ALA A 330 1.74 25.66 -13.29
CA ALA A 330 1.59 26.17 -11.94
C ALA A 330 2.07 27.62 -11.80
N LEU A 331 3.03 28.06 -12.64
CA LEU A 331 3.60 29.41 -12.58
C LEU A 331 2.67 30.48 -13.17
N THR A 332 2.02 30.20 -14.30
CA THR A 332 1.07 31.14 -14.95
C THR A 332 -0.37 30.91 -14.50
N GLY A 333 -0.67 29.74 -13.94
CA GLY A 333 -2.03 29.29 -13.60
C GLY A 333 -2.77 28.65 -14.77
N GLN A 334 -2.13 28.55 -15.94
CA GLN A 334 -2.73 27.92 -17.12
C GLN A 334 -3.27 26.52 -16.79
N ARG A 335 -4.58 26.37 -16.95
CA ARG A 335 -5.35 25.10 -16.81
C ARG A 335 -5.30 24.44 -15.42
N VAL A 336 -4.80 25.12 -14.38
CA VAL A 336 -4.77 24.54 -13.01
C VAL A 336 -6.19 24.26 -12.49
N ALA A 337 -7.16 25.12 -12.81
CA ALA A 337 -8.57 24.93 -12.48
C ALA A 337 -9.19 23.62 -13.04
N ARG A 338 -8.55 22.95 -14.01
CA ARG A 338 -9.02 21.66 -14.55
C ARG A 338 -8.71 20.47 -13.65
N ILE A 339 -7.83 20.63 -12.64
CA ILE A 339 -7.41 19.54 -11.76
C ILE A 339 -8.58 19.05 -10.91
N LEU A 340 -9.35 19.93 -10.28
CA LEU A 340 -10.46 19.53 -9.39
C LEU A 340 -11.60 18.79 -10.13
N PRO A 341 -12.09 19.27 -11.30
CA PRO A 341 -13.05 18.49 -12.08
C PRO A 341 -12.52 17.11 -12.51
N ALA A 342 -11.23 17.02 -12.84
CA ALA A 342 -10.62 15.74 -13.20
C ALA A 342 -10.53 14.79 -11.99
N LEU A 343 -10.20 15.32 -10.81
CA LEU A 343 -10.22 14.56 -9.55
C LEU A 343 -11.61 14.01 -9.25
N ASP A 344 -12.66 14.80 -9.43
CA ASP A 344 -14.05 14.34 -9.26
C ASP A 344 -14.40 13.21 -10.22
N ALA A 345 -14.10 13.38 -11.51
CA ALA A 345 -14.39 12.37 -12.53
C ALA A 345 -13.66 11.05 -12.23
N VAL A 346 -12.36 11.12 -11.97
CA VAL A 346 -11.53 9.95 -11.66
C VAL A 346 -11.92 9.31 -10.33
N GLY A 347 -12.24 10.10 -9.31
CA GLY A 347 -12.72 9.61 -8.03
C GLY A 347 -14.06 8.86 -8.15
N ALA A 348 -14.96 9.36 -9.01
CA ALA A 348 -16.23 8.70 -9.31
C ALA A 348 -16.03 7.38 -10.07
N GLU A 349 -15.17 7.35 -11.09
CA GLU A 349 -14.82 6.14 -11.84
C GLU A 349 -14.19 5.07 -10.93
N ALA A 350 -13.27 5.46 -10.05
CA ALA A 350 -12.65 4.55 -9.08
C ALA A 350 -13.64 3.95 -8.07
N SER A 351 -14.73 4.68 -7.79
CA SER A 351 -15.79 4.29 -6.85
C SER A 351 -16.97 3.58 -7.53
N ARG A 352 -16.97 3.47 -8.87
CA ARG A 352 -18.09 2.93 -9.64
C ARG A 352 -18.32 1.46 -9.31
N ARG A 353 -19.57 1.13 -8.97
CA ARG A 353 -20.06 -0.24 -8.81
C ARG A 353 -20.93 -0.63 -9.99
N VAL A 354 -20.60 -1.76 -10.61
CA VAL A 354 -21.29 -2.33 -11.76
C VAL A 354 -22.20 -3.45 -11.29
N ALA A 355 -23.44 -3.46 -11.78
CA ALA A 355 -24.38 -4.53 -11.49
C ALA A 355 -23.89 -5.85 -12.10
N THR A 356 -23.92 -6.91 -11.29
CA THR A 356 -23.53 -8.27 -11.68
C THR A 356 -24.19 -8.73 -12.97
N GLY A 357 -25.49 -8.46 -13.18
CA GLY A 357 -26.22 -8.88 -14.37
C GLY A 357 -25.59 -8.30 -15.64
N THR A 358 -25.45 -6.97 -15.69
CA THR A 358 -24.84 -6.24 -16.82
C THR A 358 -23.40 -6.68 -17.06
N LEU A 359 -22.61 -6.86 -16.00
CA LEU A 359 -21.24 -7.38 -16.10
C LEU A 359 -21.20 -8.73 -16.81
N ASN A 360 -22.05 -9.67 -16.41
CA ASN A 360 -22.07 -11.01 -17.00
C ASN A 360 -22.59 -11.03 -18.44
N SER A 361 -23.42 -10.06 -18.84
CA SER A 361 -23.82 -9.90 -20.24
C SER A 361 -22.63 -9.49 -21.10
N ILE A 362 -21.88 -8.47 -20.67
CA ILE A 362 -20.68 -7.99 -21.37
C ILE A 362 -19.60 -9.07 -21.44
N VAL A 363 -19.35 -9.78 -20.33
CA VAL A 363 -18.35 -10.86 -20.31
C VAL A 363 -18.74 -12.01 -21.24
N ARG A 364 -20.02 -12.38 -21.29
CA ARG A 364 -20.50 -13.41 -22.22
C ARG A 364 -20.33 -13.00 -23.68
N GLU A 365 -20.67 -11.76 -24.01
CA GLU A 365 -20.47 -11.21 -25.35
C GLU A 365 -18.98 -11.21 -25.76
N ALA A 366 -18.10 -10.73 -24.88
CA ALA A 366 -16.65 -10.74 -25.09
C ALA A 366 -16.10 -12.16 -25.33
N VAL A 367 -16.52 -13.13 -24.50
CA VAL A 367 -16.11 -14.54 -24.65
C VAL A 367 -16.63 -15.17 -25.95
N MET A 368 -17.82 -14.79 -26.41
CA MET A 368 -18.36 -15.27 -27.70
C MET A 368 -17.60 -14.68 -28.89
N LEU A 369 -17.27 -13.39 -28.85
CA LEU A 369 -16.52 -12.71 -29.92
C LEU A 369 -15.07 -13.19 -30.01
N THR A 370 -14.43 -13.39 -28.86
CA THR A 370 -13.05 -13.86 -28.78
C THR A 370 -12.96 -14.92 -27.68
N PRO A 371 -13.10 -16.20 -28.04
CA PRO A 371 -12.97 -17.30 -27.08
C PRO A 371 -11.56 -17.35 -26.44
N PRO A 372 -11.45 -17.73 -25.15
CA PRO A 372 -10.16 -17.97 -24.53
C PRO A 372 -9.35 -19.03 -25.29
N PRO A 373 -8.02 -18.86 -25.44
CA PRO A 373 -7.19 -19.86 -26.11
C PRO A 373 -7.20 -21.17 -25.33
N ALA A 374 -7.19 -22.29 -26.04
CA ALA A 374 -7.06 -23.61 -25.42
C ALA A 374 -5.61 -23.85 -24.98
N VAL A 375 -5.43 -24.33 -23.76
CA VAL A 375 -4.12 -24.70 -23.21
C VAL A 375 -4.09 -26.21 -23.06
N LYS A 376 -3.09 -26.86 -23.66
CA LYS A 376 -2.94 -28.33 -23.69
C LYS A 376 -4.22 -29.06 -24.16
N GLY A 377 -4.89 -28.51 -25.17
CA GLY A 377 -6.11 -29.08 -25.76
C GLY A 377 -7.39 -28.89 -24.93
N GLN A 378 -7.32 -28.19 -23.79
CA GLN A 378 -8.48 -27.90 -22.96
C GLN A 378 -8.85 -26.41 -23.03
N ALA A 379 -10.13 -26.12 -23.24
CA ALA A 379 -10.62 -24.75 -23.29
C ALA A 379 -10.82 -24.17 -21.88
N VAL A 380 -10.37 -22.93 -21.68
CA VAL A 380 -10.74 -22.13 -20.53
C VAL A 380 -12.20 -21.70 -20.70
N LYS A 381 -13.03 -21.99 -19.71
CA LYS A 381 -14.44 -21.63 -19.63
C LYS A 381 -14.62 -20.64 -18.50
N ILE A 382 -15.08 -19.43 -18.82
CA ILE A 382 -15.50 -18.42 -17.84
C ILE A 382 -17.00 -18.61 -17.61
N PHE A 383 -17.36 -18.93 -16.37
CA PHE A 383 -18.75 -19.22 -16.00
C PHE A 383 -19.51 -17.97 -15.58
N TYR A 384 -18.85 -17.13 -14.79
CA TYR A 384 -19.49 -15.98 -14.14
C TYR A 384 -18.44 -14.98 -13.67
N ALA A 385 -18.81 -13.70 -13.61
CA ALA A 385 -17.99 -12.62 -13.06
C ALA A 385 -18.75 -11.74 -12.07
N THR A 386 -18.05 -11.19 -11.07
CA THR A 386 -18.64 -10.23 -10.12
C THR A 386 -17.64 -9.17 -9.69
N GLN A 387 -18.12 -7.97 -9.35
CA GLN A 387 -17.30 -6.92 -8.77
C GLN A 387 -17.34 -7.01 -7.24
N VAL A 388 -16.20 -7.25 -6.61
CA VAL A 388 -16.10 -7.47 -5.16
C VAL A 388 -15.62 -6.23 -4.39
N LYS A 389 -14.90 -5.33 -5.06
CA LYS A 389 -14.31 -4.15 -4.44
C LYS A 389 -14.34 -2.96 -5.40
N VAL A 390 -14.37 -1.75 -4.82
CA VAL A 390 -14.13 -0.45 -5.47
C VAL A 390 -12.85 0.16 -4.90
N LYS A 391 -12.26 1.13 -5.59
CA LYS A 391 -10.99 1.79 -5.21
C LYS A 391 -9.84 0.80 -4.89
N PRO A 392 -9.30 0.09 -5.92
CA PRO A 392 -9.74 0.09 -7.32
C PRO A 392 -10.88 -0.89 -7.59
N PRO A 393 -11.66 -0.69 -8.67
CA PRO A 393 -12.63 -1.68 -9.14
C PRO A 393 -11.96 -3.05 -9.34
N THR A 394 -12.40 -4.04 -8.57
CA THR A 394 -11.84 -5.39 -8.57
C THR A 394 -12.92 -6.39 -8.98
N PHE A 395 -12.65 -7.11 -10.06
CA PHE A 395 -13.53 -8.11 -10.65
C PHE A 395 -12.97 -9.51 -10.42
N ILE A 396 -13.83 -10.42 -9.98
CA ILE A 396 -13.51 -11.84 -9.88
C ILE A 396 -14.23 -12.57 -11.00
N PHE A 397 -13.48 -13.31 -11.81
CA PHE A 397 -13.94 -14.21 -12.86
C PHE A 397 -13.81 -15.66 -12.37
N PHE A 398 -14.93 -16.38 -12.34
CA PHE A 398 -14.95 -17.79 -12.01
C PHE A 398 -14.83 -18.62 -13.28
N CYS A 399 -13.81 -19.46 -13.33
CA CYS A 399 -13.50 -20.29 -14.49
C CYS A 399 -13.06 -21.70 -14.06
N ASN A 400 -12.92 -22.60 -15.04
CA ASN A 400 -12.48 -23.98 -14.79
C ASN A 400 -10.97 -24.09 -14.55
N ARG A 401 -10.16 -23.22 -15.18
CA ARG A 401 -8.70 -23.29 -15.23
C ARG A 401 -8.11 -21.87 -15.12
N PRO A 402 -8.15 -21.23 -13.94
CA PRO A 402 -7.68 -19.85 -13.74
C PRO A 402 -6.20 -19.67 -14.07
N GLU A 403 -5.37 -20.66 -13.78
CA GLU A 403 -3.94 -20.69 -14.08
C GLU A 403 -3.61 -20.66 -15.58
N ASP A 404 -4.55 -21.06 -16.44
CA ASP A 404 -4.38 -21.08 -17.89
C ASP A 404 -4.88 -19.79 -18.57
N VAL A 405 -5.36 -18.81 -17.79
CA VAL A 405 -5.80 -17.52 -18.32
C VAL A 405 -4.58 -16.64 -18.60
N HIS A 406 -4.09 -16.72 -19.84
CA HIS A 406 -2.94 -15.94 -20.29
C HIS A 406 -3.17 -14.42 -20.17
N PHE A 407 -2.12 -13.65 -19.83
CA PHE A 407 -2.18 -12.20 -19.59
C PHE A 407 -2.81 -11.41 -20.75
N SER A 408 -2.60 -11.85 -22.00
CA SER A 408 -3.18 -11.20 -23.17
C SER A 408 -4.71 -11.27 -23.18
N TYR A 409 -5.28 -12.37 -22.70
CA TYR A 409 -6.73 -12.52 -22.57
C TYR A 409 -7.28 -11.73 -21.39
N GLN A 410 -6.51 -11.63 -20.29
CA GLN A 410 -6.85 -10.74 -19.17
C GLN A 410 -6.93 -9.28 -19.64
N ARG A 411 -5.94 -8.82 -20.42
CA ARG A 411 -5.93 -7.48 -21.01
C ARG A 411 -7.08 -7.26 -21.99
N TYR A 412 -7.42 -8.28 -22.78
CA TYR A 412 -8.60 -8.23 -23.66
C TYR A 412 -9.88 -8.00 -22.85
N LEU A 413 -10.11 -8.80 -21.79
CA LEU A 413 -11.27 -8.63 -20.91
C LEU A 413 -11.26 -7.26 -20.23
N GLU A 414 -10.12 -6.79 -19.75
CA GLU A 414 -9.98 -5.44 -19.18
C GLU A 414 -10.43 -4.37 -20.18
N ASN A 415 -9.97 -4.44 -21.42
CA ASN A 415 -10.36 -3.49 -22.47
C ASN A 415 -11.86 -3.54 -22.77
N GLN A 416 -12.47 -4.73 -22.78
CA GLN A 416 -13.92 -4.88 -22.95
C GLN A 416 -14.70 -4.23 -21.80
N LEU A 417 -14.24 -4.41 -20.56
CA LEU A 417 -14.84 -3.75 -19.40
C LEU A 417 -14.70 -2.22 -19.48
N ARG A 418 -13.52 -1.72 -19.89
CA ARG A 418 -13.30 -0.28 -20.06
C ARG A 418 -14.17 0.32 -21.16
N GLN A 419 -14.31 -0.38 -22.28
CA GLN A 419 -15.17 0.06 -23.38
C GLN A 419 -16.65 0.12 -22.96
N ALA A 420 -17.11 -0.87 -22.19
CA ALA A 420 -18.51 -0.94 -21.76
C ALA A 420 -18.84 0.02 -20.60
N PHE A 421 -17.90 0.22 -19.68
CA PHE A 421 -18.18 0.87 -18.39
C PHE A 421 -17.28 2.07 -18.08
N GLY A 422 -16.34 2.46 -18.95
CA GLY A 422 -15.41 3.56 -18.69
C GLY A 422 -14.21 3.15 -17.84
N PHE A 423 -14.14 3.61 -16.59
CA PHE A 423 -13.00 3.47 -15.68
C PHE A 423 -11.76 4.29 -16.05
N GLU A 424 -11.96 5.44 -16.70
CA GLU A 424 -10.87 6.39 -16.91
C GLU A 424 -10.31 6.85 -15.55
N GLY A 425 -8.98 6.90 -15.45
CA GLY A 425 -8.27 7.30 -14.24
C GLY A 425 -8.12 6.22 -13.18
N THR A 426 -8.70 5.03 -13.33
CA THR A 426 -8.54 3.95 -12.33
C THR A 426 -8.00 2.64 -12.93
N PRO A 427 -7.04 1.97 -12.25
CA PRO A 427 -6.64 0.62 -12.65
C PRO A 427 -7.77 -0.37 -12.37
N LEU A 428 -7.90 -1.39 -13.22
CA LEU A 428 -8.81 -2.49 -12.96
C LEU A 428 -8.02 -3.68 -12.41
N ARG A 429 -8.55 -4.34 -11.38
CA ARG A 429 -7.97 -5.59 -10.86
C ARG A 429 -8.84 -6.77 -11.30
N LEU A 430 -8.30 -7.63 -12.14
CA LEU A 430 -8.98 -8.83 -12.62
C LEU A 430 -8.38 -10.04 -11.91
N LEU A 431 -9.21 -10.79 -11.19
CA LEU A 431 -8.82 -12.00 -10.47
C LEU A 431 -9.54 -13.20 -11.06
N PHE A 432 -8.82 -14.29 -11.30
CA PHE A 432 -9.41 -15.53 -11.81
C PHE A 432 -9.40 -16.58 -10.70
N ARG A 433 -10.53 -17.25 -10.49
CA ARG A 433 -10.69 -18.28 -9.46
C ARG A 433 -11.38 -19.51 -10.02
N HIS A 434 -11.09 -20.67 -9.44
CA HIS A 434 -11.90 -21.86 -9.70
C HIS A 434 -13.33 -21.62 -9.24
N SER A 435 -14.29 -21.99 -10.09
CA SER A 435 -15.67 -22.13 -9.66
C SER A 435 -15.77 -23.33 -8.71
N LYS A 436 -16.25 -23.12 -7.48
CA LYS A 436 -16.62 -24.23 -6.60
C LYS A 436 -17.94 -24.80 -7.11
N GLY A 437 -17.87 -25.78 -8.01
CA GLY A 437 -19.04 -26.44 -8.56
C GLY A 437 -18.79 -27.23 -9.84
N GLN A 438 -17.96 -28.27 -9.76
CA GLN A 438 -18.37 -29.67 -9.98
C GLN A 438 -17.36 -30.59 -9.28
#